data_AF-A0AA90NFB8-F1
#
_entry.id   AF-A0AA90NFB8-F1
#
_cell.length_a   1.000
_cell.length_b   1.000
_cell.length_c   1.000
_cell.angle_alpha   90.00
_cell.angle_beta   90.00
_cell.angle_gamma   90.00
#
_symmetry.space_group_name_H-M   'P 1'
#
loop_
_entity.id
_entity.type
_entity.pdbx_description
1 polymer ?
#
loop_
_entity_poly.entity_id
_entity_poly.type
_entity_poly.pdbx_seq_one_letter_code
_entity_poly.pdbx_strand_id
1 'polypeptide(L)'
;MADVVEILEKACASGTSSNMESLSLLDPRYQMSFFAEEVDSQTLYVRDVLASSSGKSGGEKESFTGTIVAACLAYVLTPDGYDKPIYCTVFLDEAFSNTAEAVSRRVLRVFKELHIHVNLITPYKNLNLARESARSLLIVERDPELHESHLCEVIGRKLIGRWRRKSS
;
A
#
# COMPACT_ATOMS: atom_id res chain seq x y z
N MET A 1 -5.00 -42.09 12.86
CA MET A 1 -4.82 -41.08 13.93
C MET A 1 -3.37 -41.02 14.39
N ALA A 2 -2.69 -42.17 14.58
CA ALA A 2 -1.25 -42.22 14.88
C ALA A 2 -0.37 -41.53 13.81
N ASP A 3 -0.62 -41.74 12.51
CA ASP A 3 0.16 -41.12 11.43
C ASP A 3 0.14 -39.58 11.45
N VAL A 4 -1.00 -38.97 11.80
CA VAL A 4 -1.14 -37.50 11.81
C VAL A 4 -0.33 -36.91 12.96
N VAL A 5 -0.30 -37.59 14.10
CA VAL A 5 0.49 -37.16 15.27
C VAL A 5 1.98 -37.23 14.95
N GLU A 6 2.43 -38.30 14.29
CA GLU A 6 3.84 -38.45 13.89
C GLU A 6 4.28 -37.39 12.87
N ILE A 7 3.42 -37.06 11.90
CA ILE A 7 3.67 -35.97 10.93
C ILE A 7 3.79 -34.62 11.64
N LEU A 8 2.90 -34.32 12.59
CA LEU A 8 2.93 -33.06 13.33
C LEU A 8 4.12 -32.97 14.28
N GLU A 9 4.52 -34.06 14.94
CA GLU A 9 5.73 -34.10 15.76
C GLU A 9 6.99 -33.84 14.93
N LYS A 10 7.08 -34.46 13.74
CA LYS A 10 8.17 -34.21 12.80
C LYS A 10 8.17 -32.76 12.29
N ALA A 11 7.00 -32.18 12.03
CA ALA A 11 6.90 -30.78 11.61
C ALA A 11 7.27 -29.80 12.74
N CYS A 12 6.96 -30.11 14.00
CA CYS A 12 7.26 -29.25 15.15
C CYS A 12 8.71 -29.38 15.68
N ALA A 13 9.46 -30.41 15.27
CA ALA A 13 10.81 -30.65 15.74
C ALA A 13 11.78 -29.52 15.34
N SER A 14 12.67 -29.11 16.26
CA SER A 14 13.55 -27.94 16.11
C SER A 14 14.51 -27.99 14.90
N GLY A 15 14.75 -29.17 14.32
CA GLY A 15 15.58 -29.36 13.13
C GLY A 15 14.84 -29.22 11.80
N THR A 16 13.51 -29.28 11.82
CA THR A 16 12.64 -29.32 10.63
C THR A 16 11.58 -28.22 10.65
N SER A 17 11.27 -27.62 11.80
CA SER A 17 10.21 -26.62 11.97
C SER A 17 10.36 -25.35 11.11
N SER A 18 11.56 -25.04 10.64
CA SER A 18 11.83 -23.91 9.75
C SER A 18 11.87 -24.28 8.27
N ASN A 19 11.75 -25.56 7.92
CA ASN A 19 11.70 -25.99 6.51
C ASN A 19 10.32 -25.70 5.89
N MET A 20 10.29 -25.56 4.57
CA MET A 20 9.07 -25.14 3.87
C MET A 20 7.92 -26.15 4.03
N GLU A 21 8.24 -27.44 4.11
CA GLU A 21 7.26 -28.51 4.29
C GLU A 21 6.57 -28.37 5.66
N SER A 22 7.33 -28.18 6.74
CA SER A 22 6.79 -27.99 8.09
C SER A 22 6.05 -26.66 8.23
N LEU A 23 6.57 -25.59 7.62
CA LEU A 23 5.89 -24.29 7.58
C LEU A 23 4.54 -24.39 6.84
N SER A 24 4.47 -25.11 5.72
CA SER A 24 3.21 -25.32 5.00
C SER A 24 2.19 -26.13 5.83
N LEU A 25 2.63 -26.98 6.75
CA LEU A 25 1.74 -27.77 7.61
C LEU A 25 1.28 -27.00 8.85
N LEU A 26 2.17 -26.20 9.45
CA LEU A 26 1.94 -25.58 10.75
C LEU A 26 1.50 -24.12 10.68
N ASP A 27 1.81 -23.43 9.59
CA ASP A 27 1.56 -22.00 9.43
C ASP A 27 0.63 -21.74 8.23
N PRO A 28 -0.62 -21.31 8.47
CA PRO A 28 -1.58 -20.99 7.41
C PRO A 28 -1.04 -19.98 6.38
N ARG A 29 -0.07 -19.13 6.75
CA ARG A 29 0.55 -18.17 5.83
C ARG A 29 1.34 -18.84 4.70
N TYR A 30 1.78 -20.08 4.90
CA TYR A 30 2.50 -20.88 3.90
C TYR A 30 1.58 -21.88 3.18
N GLN A 31 0.31 -21.97 3.57
CA GLN A 31 -0.69 -22.85 2.95
C GLN A 31 -1.33 -22.24 1.71
N MET A 32 -1.27 -20.91 1.58
CA MET A 32 -1.88 -20.19 0.47
C MET A 32 -0.86 -19.29 -0.21
N SER A 33 -0.85 -19.30 -1.54
CA SER A 33 -0.17 -18.32 -2.36
C SER A 33 -1.20 -17.36 -2.96
N PHE A 34 -0.84 -16.08 -2.99
CA PHE A 34 -1.67 -15.04 -3.59
C PHE A 34 -0.92 -14.47 -4.80
N PHE A 35 -1.64 -14.31 -5.90
CA PHE A 35 -1.18 -13.53 -7.03
C PHE A 35 -2.30 -12.60 -7.50
N ALA A 36 -1.92 -11.47 -8.08
CA ALA A 36 -2.85 -10.58 -8.76
C ALA A 36 -2.44 -10.45 -10.22
N GLU A 37 -3.41 -10.53 -11.13
CA GLU A 37 -3.18 -10.29 -12.56
C GLU A 37 -3.70 -8.90 -12.93
N GLU A 38 -2.85 -8.12 -13.58
CA GLU A 38 -3.32 -6.92 -14.28
C GLU A 38 -3.80 -7.33 -15.66
N VAL A 39 -5.09 -7.16 -15.91
CA VAL A 39 -5.70 -7.45 -17.20
C VAL A 39 -6.10 -6.17 -17.93
N ASP A 40 -5.88 -6.15 -19.23
CA ASP A 40 -6.42 -5.12 -20.12
C ASP A 40 -7.94 -5.19 -20.15
N SER A 41 -8.63 -4.08 -19.88
CA SER A 41 -10.09 -4.06 -19.78
C SER A 41 -10.83 -4.32 -21.10
N GLN A 42 -10.17 -4.13 -22.26
CA GLN A 42 -10.78 -4.33 -23.57
C GLN A 42 -10.42 -5.67 -24.19
N THR A 43 -9.14 -6.05 -24.09
CA THR A 43 -8.61 -7.26 -24.73
C THR A 43 -8.56 -8.46 -23.79
N LEU A 44 -8.76 -8.25 -22.48
CA LEU A 44 -8.61 -9.25 -21.41
C LEU A 44 -7.23 -9.91 -21.36
N TYR A 45 -6.25 -9.33 -22.04
CA TYR A 45 -4.88 -9.82 -22.04
C TYR A 45 -4.21 -9.49 -20.71
N VAL A 46 -3.52 -10.47 -20.13
CA VAL A 46 -2.74 -10.30 -18.90
C VAL A 46 -1.51 -9.45 -19.22
N ARG A 47 -1.53 -8.21 -18.76
CA ARG A 47 -0.41 -7.26 -18.90
C ARG A 47 0.70 -7.55 -17.91
N ASP A 48 0.33 -7.98 -16.70
CA ASP A 48 1.28 -8.21 -15.62
C ASP A 48 0.72 -9.22 -14.60
N VAL A 49 1.62 -9.92 -13.90
CA VAL A 49 1.28 -10.88 -12.84
C VAL A 49 2.15 -10.61 -11.61
N LEU A 50 1.50 -10.18 -10.53
CA LEU A 50 2.13 -9.92 -9.25
C LEU A 50 2.04 -11.19 -8.38
N ALA A 51 3.06 -12.05 -8.46
CA ALA A 51 2.96 -13.46 -8.02
C ALA A 51 3.49 -13.79 -6.62
N SER A 52 4.27 -12.93 -5.96
CA SER A 52 4.69 -13.02 -4.54
C SER A 52 5.93 -12.15 -4.24
N SER A 53 6.22 -11.97 -2.96
CA SER A 53 7.41 -11.27 -2.45
C SER A 53 8.75 -12.00 -2.72
N SER A 54 8.78 -13.16 -3.39
CA SER A 54 9.97 -14.01 -3.51
C SER A 54 10.65 -14.02 -4.88
N GLY A 55 10.14 -13.34 -5.92
CA GLY A 55 10.61 -13.61 -7.31
C GLY A 55 11.02 -12.45 -8.24
N LYS A 56 10.65 -11.19 -8.03
CA LYS A 56 10.98 -10.10 -8.99
C LYS A 56 11.31 -8.76 -8.33
N SER A 57 11.92 -7.86 -9.12
CA SER A 57 12.29 -6.45 -8.85
C SER A 57 11.61 -5.82 -7.61
N GLY A 58 12.40 -5.18 -6.73
CA GLY A 58 11.92 -4.58 -5.48
C GLY A 58 10.71 -3.65 -5.65
N GLY A 59 10.59 -2.95 -6.79
CA GLY A 59 9.45 -2.07 -7.08
C GLY A 59 8.12 -2.80 -7.34
N GLU A 60 8.15 -4.01 -7.92
CA GLU A 60 6.93 -4.79 -8.17
C GLU A 60 6.35 -5.35 -6.87
N LYS A 61 7.22 -5.73 -5.92
CA LYS A 61 6.82 -6.22 -4.58
C LYS A 61 6.10 -5.13 -3.77
N GLU A 62 6.55 -3.89 -3.86
CA GLU A 62 5.93 -2.76 -3.16
C GLU A 62 4.55 -2.42 -3.75
N SER A 63 4.40 -2.46 -5.08
CA SER A 63 3.09 -2.25 -5.73
C SER A 63 2.06 -3.31 -5.36
N PHE A 64 2.50 -4.56 -5.28
CA PHE A 64 1.64 -5.69 -4.91
C PHE A 64 1.14 -5.56 -3.47
N THR A 65 2.05 -5.26 -2.55
CA THR A 65 1.72 -5.11 -1.12
C THR A 65 0.70 -4.00 -0.92
N GLY A 66 0.89 -2.83 -1.55
CA GLY A 66 -0.06 -1.73 -1.44
C GLY A 66 -1.45 -2.06 -2.03
N THR A 67 -1.49 -2.83 -3.12
CA THR A 67 -2.73 -3.29 -3.74
C THR A 67 -3.48 -4.27 -2.84
N ILE A 68 -2.77 -5.25 -2.26
CA ILE A 68 -3.35 -6.20 -1.30
C ILE A 68 -3.90 -5.45 -0.10
N VAL A 69 -3.12 -4.54 0.49
CA VAL A 69 -3.56 -3.75 1.65
C VAL A 69 -4.84 -2.96 1.33
N ALA A 70 -4.90 -2.31 0.17
CA ALA A 70 -6.09 -1.59 -0.25
C ALA A 70 -7.30 -2.52 -0.41
N ALA A 71 -7.13 -3.70 -1.02
CA ALA A 71 -8.19 -4.68 -1.18
C ALA A 71 -8.68 -5.25 0.17
N CYS A 72 -7.76 -5.57 1.09
CA CYS A 72 -8.09 -6.02 2.43
C CYS A 72 -8.85 -4.95 3.22
N LEU A 73 -8.42 -3.68 3.13
CA LEU A 73 -9.13 -2.57 3.77
C LEU A 73 -10.53 -2.40 3.18
N ALA A 74 -10.68 -2.45 1.85
CA ALA A 74 -11.99 -2.39 1.22
C ALA A 74 -12.91 -3.50 1.70
N TYR A 75 -12.40 -4.73 1.79
CA TYR A 75 -13.14 -5.88 2.30
C TYR A 75 -13.57 -5.70 3.76
N VAL A 76 -12.65 -5.35 4.65
CA VAL A 76 -12.93 -5.19 6.09
C VAL A 76 -13.85 -4.01 6.39
N LEU A 77 -13.74 -2.92 5.61
CA LEU A 77 -14.51 -1.70 5.82
C LEU A 77 -15.89 -1.70 5.14
N THR A 78 -16.20 -2.75 4.38
CA THR A 78 -17.50 -2.95 3.72
C THR A 78 -18.34 -3.92 4.55
N PRO A 79 -19.41 -3.46 5.22
CA PRO A 79 -20.28 -4.34 6.00
C PRO A 79 -21.09 -5.27 5.09
N ASP A 80 -21.59 -6.37 5.67
CA ASP A 80 -22.45 -7.30 4.96
C ASP A 80 -23.66 -6.59 4.34
N GLY A 81 -23.92 -6.86 3.05
CA GLY A 81 -25.01 -6.26 2.29
C GLY A 81 -24.68 -4.92 1.64
N TYR A 82 -23.45 -4.42 1.77
CA TYR A 82 -22.97 -3.23 1.06
C TYR A 82 -22.01 -3.62 -0.06
N ASP A 83 -21.98 -2.81 -1.12
CA ASP A 83 -21.06 -2.95 -2.25
C ASP A 83 -19.76 -2.14 -2.04
N LYS A 84 -19.76 -1.22 -1.07
CA LYS A 84 -18.68 -0.26 -0.83
C LYS A 84 -18.49 0.04 0.66
N PRO A 85 -17.29 0.49 1.05
CA PRO A 85 -17.02 0.91 2.42
C PRO A 85 -17.90 2.09 2.86
N ILE A 86 -18.46 2.02 4.07
CA ILE A 86 -19.26 3.12 4.65
C ILE A 86 -18.35 4.17 5.32
N TYR A 87 -17.29 3.72 5.98
CA TYR A 87 -16.25 4.55 6.57
C TYR A 87 -14.88 4.06 6.12
N CYS A 88 -14.18 4.86 5.33
CA CYS A 88 -12.96 4.41 4.65
C CYS A 88 -11.86 5.48 4.61
N THR A 89 -11.81 6.34 5.63
CA THR A 89 -10.70 7.27 5.75
C THR A 89 -9.49 6.55 6.33
N VAL A 90 -8.38 6.53 5.59
CA VAL A 90 -7.13 5.85 5.96
C VAL A 90 -6.01 6.88 6.00
N PHE A 91 -5.23 6.88 7.08
CA PHE A 91 -4.01 7.69 7.19
C PHE A 91 -2.80 6.80 6.92
N LEU A 92 -1.94 7.23 5.99
CA LEU A 92 -0.67 6.56 5.70
C LEU A 92 0.45 7.51 6.12
N ASP A 93 1.16 7.14 7.18
CA ASP A 93 2.34 7.86 7.65
C ASP A 93 3.59 7.37 6.93
N GLU A 94 4.53 8.29 6.68
CA GLU A 94 5.74 8.08 5.87
C GLU A 94 5.46 7.39 4.52
N ALA A 95 4.29 7.70 3.94
CA ALA A 95 3.78 7.02 2.77
C ALA A 95 4.71 7.25 1.58
N PHE A 96 5.07 6.15 0.90
CA PHE A 96 5.86 6.14 -0.33
C PHE A 96 7.22 6.84 -0.21
N SER A 97 7.77 6.92 1.01
CA SER A 97 9.03 7.61 1.31
C SER A 97 10.22 7.09 0.49
N ASN A 98 10.26 5.77 0.23
CA ASN A 98 11.32 5.08 -0.51
C ASN A 98 10.82 4.33 -1.76
N THR A 99 9.55 4.50 -2.14
CA THR A 99 8.92 3.76 -3.24
C THR A 99 9.01 4.56 -4.54
N ALA A 100 9.23 3.87 -5.67
CA ALA A 100 9.22 4.52 -6.98
C ALA A 100 7.89 5.23 -7.25
N GLU A 101 7.94 6.40 -7.89
CA GLU A 101 6.75 7.24 -8.12
C GLU A 101 5.65 6.50 -8.89
N ALA A 102 6.02 5.74 -9.93
CA ALA A 102 5.09 4.96 -10.74
C ALA A 102 4.34 3.90 -9.93
N VAL A 103 5.04 3.24 -8.99
CA VAL A 103 4.47 2.23 -8.09
C VAL A 103 3.48 2.88 -7.13
N SER A 104 3.88 4.00 -6.52
CA SER A 104 3.06 4.73 -5.57
C SER A 104 1.77 5.25 -6.20
N ARG A 105 1.86 5.76 -7.43
CA ARG A 105 0.71 6.20 -8.22
C ARG A 105 -0.28 5.07 -8.51
N ARG A 106 0.24 3.88 -8.81
CA ARG A 106 -0.59 2.69 -9.06
C ARG A 106 -1.37 2.30 -7.81
N VAL A 107 -0.71 2.26 -6.65
CA VAL A 107 -1.36 2.00 -5.36
C VAL A 107 -2.43 3.05 -5.04
N LEU A 108 -2.14 4.35 -5.18
CA LEU A 108 -3.11 5.42 -4.94
C LEU A 108 -4.32 5.34 -5.87
N ARG A 109 -4.14 4.90 -7.12
CA ARG A 109 -5.24 4.65 -8.03
C ARG A 109 -6.14 3.53 -7.52
N VAL A 110 -5.57 2.42 -7.04
CA VAL A 110 -6.35 1.31 -6.46
C VAL A 110 -7.19 1.78 -5.27
N PHE A 111 -6.60 2.53 -4.33
CA PHE A 111 -7.34 3.11 -3.21
C PHE A 111 -8.53 3.96 -3.67
N LYS A 112 -8.34 4.76 -4.72
CA LYS A 112 -9.40 5.60 -5.30
C LYS A 112 -10.52 4.76 -5.94
N GLU A 113 -10.18 3.72 -6.70
CA GLU A 113 -11.15 2.83 -7.34
C GLU A 113 -11.94 2.02 -6.30
N LEU A 114 -11.30 1.67 -5.17
CA LEU A 114 -11.94 0.99 -4.04
C LEU A 114 -12.74 1.93 -3.12
N HIS A 115 -12.93 3.19 -3.53
CA HIS A 115 -13.63 4.21 -2.76
C HIS A 115 -13.04 4.48 -1.36
N ILE A 116 -11.75 4.25 -1.17
CA ILE A 116 -11.05 4.54 0.09
C ILE A 116 -10.49 5.97 0.06
N HIS A 117 -10.77 6.74 1.11
CA HIS A 117 -10.29 8.11 1.23
C HIS A 117 -8.93 8.14 1.95
N VAL A 118 -7.86 8.35 1.19
CA VAL A 118 -6.49 8.30 1.73
C VAL A 118 -5.97 9.70 2.10
N ASN A 119 -5.49 9.84 3.34
CA ASN A 119 -4.70 10.98 3.82
C ASN A 119 -3.23 10.55 3.89
N LEU A 120 -2.38 11.18 3.09
CA LEU A 120 -0.95 10.90 3.05
C LEU A 120 -0.20 11.89 3.92
N ILE A 121 0.64 11.37 4.80
CA ILE A 121 1.63 12.13 5.56
C ILE A 121 2.98 11.71 4.99
N THR A 122 3.70 12.65 4.39
CA THR A 122 4.98 12.36 3.73
C THR A 122 5.92 13.56 3.86
N PRO A 123 7.23 13.32 4.01
CA PRO A 123 8.23 14.38 3.97
C PRO A 123 8.20 15.13 2.64
N TYR A 124 8.58 16.40 2.67
CA TYR A 124 8.53 17.32 1.52
C TYR A 124 9.22 16.82 0.24
N LYS A 125 10.17 15.87 0.34
CA LYS A 125 10.91 15.31 -0.80
C LYS A 125 10.02 14.57 -1.81
N ASN A 126 8.85 14.07 -1.40
CA ASN A 126 7.94 13.29 -2.27
C ASN A 126 6.70 14.07 -2.72
N LEU A 127 6.82 15.40 -2.80
CA LEU A 127 5.68 16.28 -3.03
C LEU A 127 5.01 16.12 -4.40
N ASN A 128 5.73 15.71 -5.44
CA ASN A 128 5.17 15.59 -6.80
C ASN A 128 4.04 14.54 -6.88
N LEU A 129 4.24 13.37 -6.26
CA LEU A 129 3.23 12.32 -6.17
C LEU A 129 1.97 12.80 -5.44
N ALA A 130 2.16 13.45 -4.29
CA ALA A 130 1.07 14.00 -3.50
C ALA A 130 0.32 15.08 -4.29
N ARG A 131 1.01 15.96 -5.01
CA ARG A 131 0.39 17.03 -5.80
C ARG A 131 -0.50 16.53 -6.92
N GLU A 132 -0.12 15.46 -7.60
CA GLU A 132 -0.88 14.94 -8.74
C GLU A 132 -2.06 14.08 -8.30
N SER A 133 -1.96 13.46 -7.12
CA SER A 133 -2.96 12.52 -6.63
C SER A 133 -3.92 13.13 -5.60
N ALA A 134 -3.49 14.16 -4.87
CA ALA A 134 -4.27 14.78 -3.81
C ALA A 134 -5.14 15.95 -4.30
N ARG A 135 -6.33 16.08 -3.71
CA ARG A 135 -7.25 17.20 -3.97
C ARG A 135 -6.82 18.48 -3.23
N SER A 136 -6.24 18.30 -2.05
CA SER A 136 -5.78 19.34 -1.14
C SER A 136 -4.45 18.92 -0.54
N LEU A 137 -3.61 19.90 -0.24
CA LEU A 137 -2.32 19.71 0.39
C LEU A 137 -2.23 20.60 1.63
N LEU A 138 -1.86 20.02 2.77
CA LEU A 138 -1.53 20.74 3.98
C LEU A 138 -0.01 20.69 4.14
N ILE A 139 0.64 21.85 4.15
CA ILE A 139 2.07 21.97 4.38
C ILE A 139 2.26 22.47 5.82
N VAL A 140 3.01 21.72 6.61
CA VAL A 140 3.43 22.11 7.96
C VAL A 140 4.88 22.58 7.87
N GLU A 141 5.14 23.86 8.13
CA GLU A 141 6.48 24.43 8.21
C GLU A 141 6.81 24.71 9.69
N ARG A 142 8.04 24.39 10.12
CA ARG A 142 8.54 24.75 11.46
C ARG A 142 9.51 25.92 11.32
N ASP A 143 9.29 26.99 12.06
CA ASP A 143 10.25 28.08 12.24
C ASP A 143 11.27 27.67 13.32
N PRO A 144 12.55 27.46 12.97
CA PRO A 144 13.55 27.03 13.94
C PRO A 144 13.95 28.14 14.92
N GLU A 145 13.79 29.42 14.56
CA GLU A 145 14.20 30.55 15.38
C GLU A 145 13.13 30.93 16.41
N LEU A 146 11.86 30.91 15.99
CA LEU A 146 10.72 31.22 16.87
C LEU A 146 10.18 29.99 17.60
N HIS A 147 10.63 28.78 17.22
CA HIS A 147 10.09 27.50 17.68
C HIS A 147 8.58 27.32 17.43
N GLU A 148 8.04 28.05 16.45
CA GLU A 148 6.63 27.98 16.07
C GLU A 148 6.41 27.05 14.88
N SER A 149 5.19 26.52 14.75
CA SER A 149 4.78 25.72 13.59
C SER A 149 3.65 26.44 12.87
N HIS A 150 3.78 26.57 11.56
CA HIS A 150 2.79 27.20 10.70
C HIS A 150 2.17 26.18 9.76
N LEU A 151 0.84 26.22 9.65
CA LEU A 151 0.09 25.42 8.71
C LEU A 151 -0.28 26.26 7.48
N CYS A 152 0.02 25.74 6.29
CA CYS A 152 -0.41 26.34 5.04
C CYS A 152 -1.24 25.33 4.24
N GLU A 153 -2.51 25.65 4.01
CA GLU A 153 -3.35 24.90 3.09
C GLU A 153 -3.16 25.38 1.65
N VAL A 154 -3.02 24.42 0.74
CA VAL A 154 -2.95 24.65 -0.70
C VAL A 154 -3.99 23.76 -1.39
N ILE A 155 -5.00 24.39 -1.98
CA ILE A 155 -6.08 23.71 -2.71
C ILE A 155 -5.85 23.86 -4.22
N GLY A 156 -5.88 22.74 -4.95
CA GLY A 156 -5.87 22.55 -6.41
C GLY A 156 -5.41 23.70 -7.32
N ARG A 157 -6.19 24.79 -7.44
CA ARG A 157 -5.95 25.83 -8.47
C ARG A 157 -4.86 26.86 -8.14
N LYS A 158 -4.35 26.92 -6.90
CA LYS A 158 -3.30 27.89 -6.49
C LYS A 158 -1.86 27.35 -6.51
N LEU A 159 -1.67 26.09 -6.91
CA LEU A 159 -0.36 25.42 -6.90
C LEU A 159 0.72 26.06 -7.79
N ILE A 160 0.33 26.84 -8.82
CA ILE A 160 1.29 27.41 -9.79
C ILE A 160 1.73 28.84 -9.40
N GLY A 161 0.87 29.62 -8.74
CA GLY A 161 1.07 31.07 -8.59
C GLY A 161 1.93 31.52 -7.38
N ARG A 162 1.91 30.78 -6.26
CA ARG A 162 2.63 31.19 -5.04
C ARG A 162 4.08 30.68 -4.98
N TRP A 163 4.41 29.72 -5.86
CA TRP A 163 5.71 29.05 -5.87
C TRP A 163 6.82 29.81 -6.59
N ARG A 164 6.48 30.65 -7.59
CA ARG A 164 7.45 31.47 -8.32
C ARG A 164 8.14 32.55 -7.46
N ARG A 165 7.74 32.72 -6.19
CA ARG A 165 8.29 33.71 -5.25
C ARG A 165 9.22 33.15 -4.17
N LYS A 166 9.32 31.82 -3.99
CA LYS A 166 10.22 31.20 -2.98
C LYS A 166 11.45 30.50 -3.59
N SER A 167 11.60 30.51 -4.93
CA SER A 167 12.81 30.02 -5.63
C SER A 167 13.63 31.15 -6.28
N SER A 168 13.48 32.38 -5.78
CA SER A 168 14.32 33.52 -6.12
C SER A 168 14.87 34.17 -4.86
#